data_AF-A0A6V7KUR7-F1
#
_entry.id   AF-A0A6V7KUR7-F1
#
_cell.length_a   1.000
_cell.length_b   1.000
_cell.length_c   1.000
_cell.angle_alpha   90.00
_cell.angle_beta   90.00
_cell.angle_gamma   90.00
#
_symmetry.space_group_name_H-M   'P 1'
#
loop_
_entity.id
_entity.type
_entity.pdbx_description
1 polymer ?
#
loop_
_entity_poly.entity_id
_entity_poly.type
_entity_poly.pdbx_seq_one_letter_code
_entity_poly.pdbx_strand_id
1 'polypeptide(L)'
;AGDFPKGQLPFNERHKDVLEAALSDVHEIDFVINRSLVLQGKWNKLFKEIIKLRKTCGPRCAKTILSTGEYKNLEQVWRASMTAMSAGSDFIKTSTGKEEVNANLRHGVIMCEAIKEFHRLTGRR
;
A
#
# COMPACT_ATOMS: atom_id res chain seq x y z
N ALA A 1 8.04 -4.33 -6.48
CA ALA A 1 7.10 -4.98 -7.41
C ALA A 1 5.82 -4.14 -7.54
N GLY A 2 4.88 -4.57 -8.38
CA GLY A 2 3.63 -3.87 -8.62
C GLY A 2 3.77 -2.62 -9.50
N ASP A 3 4.59 -2.67 -10.56
CA ASP A 3 4.89 -1.54 -11.47
C ASP A 3 5.66 -0.41 -10.77
N PHE A 4 6.73 -0.77 -10.07
CA PHE A 4 7.56 0.22 -9.38
C PHE A 4 8.29 1.15 -10.38
N PRO A 5 8.32 2.48 -10.17
CA PRO A 5 7.73 3.22 -9.04
C PRO A 5 6.30 3.74 -9.31
N LYS A 6 5.73 3.50 -10.50
CA LYS A 6 4.49 4.18 -10.92
C LYS A 6 3.22 3.58 -10.30
N GLY A 7 3.06 2.27 -10.26
CA GLY A 7 1.84 1.60 -9.80
C GLY A 7 0.59 1.92 -10.65
N GLN A 8 0.76 2.33 -11.91
CA GLN A 8 -0.30 2.82 -12.79
C GLN A 8 -0.65 1.85 -13.92
N LEU A 9 0.16 0.83 -14.17
CA LEU A 9 -0.19 -0.23 -15.11
C LEU A 9 -1.50 -0.94 -14.72
N PRO A 10 -2.20 -1.55 -15.70
CA PRO A 10 -3.35 -2.39 -15.44
C PRO A 10 -3.08 -3.42 -14.34
N PHE A 11 -4.13 -3.77 -13.57
CA PHE A 11 -3.98 -4.65 -12.42
C PHE A 11 -3.25 -5.96 -12.75
N ASN A 12 -3.55 -6.58 -13.91
CA ASN A 12 -2.95 -7.86 -14.29
C ASN A 12 -1.43 -7.77 -14.48
N GLU A 13 -0.93 -6.65 -15.00
CA GLU A 13 0.52 -6.43 -15.18
C GLU A 13 1.21 -6.21 -13.84
N ARG A 14 0.62 -5.38 -12.96
CA ARG A 14 1.12 -5.20 -11.59
C ARG A 14 1.10 -6.49 -10.79
N HIS A 15 0.06 -7.29 -10.95
CA HIS A 15 -0.08 -8.58 -10.31
C HIS A 15 0.99 -9.57 -10.81
N LYS A 16 1.30 -9.56 -12.11
CA LYS A 16 2.38 -10.38 -12.68
C LYS A 16 3.75 -10.01 -12.09
N ASP A 17 4.06 -8.72 -11.95
CA ASP A 17 5.31 -8.25 -11.33
C ASP A 17 5.41 -8.71 -9.85
N VAL A 18 4.31 -8.66 -9.09
CA VAL A 18 4.27 -9.21 -7.71
C VAL A 18 4.44 -10.74 -7.69
N LEU A 19 3.88 -11.45 -8.67
CA LEU A 19 4.03 -12.90 -8.78
C LEU A 19 5.49 -13.28 -9.08
N GLU A 20 6.16 -12.58 -10.00
CA GLU A 20 7.57 -12.80 -10.32
C GLU A 20 8.47 -12.56 -9.10
N ALA A 21 8.20 -11.50 -8.32
CA ALA A 21 8.88 -11.28 -7.05
C ALA A 21 8.63 -12.41 -6.05
N ALA A 22 7.40 -12.95 -5.98
CA ALA A 22 7.05 -14.04 -5.08
C ALA A 22 7.64 -15.41 -5.49
N LEU A 23 8.08 -15.57 -6.73
CA LEU A 23 8.82 -16.75 -7.19
C LEU A 23 10.33 -16.64 -6.92
N SER A 24 10.80 -15.46 -6.52
CA SER A 24 12.20 -15.23 -6.18
C SER A 24 12.48 -15.55 -4.70
N ASP A 25 13.76 -15.72 -4.37
CA ASP A 25 14.22 -15.99 -3.00
C ASP A 25 14.31 -14.69 -2.17
N VAL A 26 13.13 -14.14 -1.85
CA VAL A 26 12.99 -12.92 -1.05
C VAL A 26 12.12 -13.17 0.16
N HIS A 27 12.42 -12.51 1.28
CA HIS A 27 11.63 -12.63 2.52
C HIS A 27 10.51 -11.57 2.61
N GLU A 28 10.63 -10.49 1.84
CA GLU A 28 9.72 -9.36 1.86
C GLU A 28 9.40 -8.90 0.44
N ILE A 29 8.18 -8.41 0.22
CA ILE A 29 7.74 -7.86 -1.06
C ILE A 29 7.07 -6.51 -0.83
N ASP A 30 7.70 -5.46 -1.34
CA ASP A 30 7.14 -4.12 -1.42
C ASP A 30 6.39 -3.95 -2.75
N PHE A 31 5.11 -3.59 -2.69
CA PHE A 31 4.33 -3.27 -3.90
C PHE A 31 3.63 -1.93 -3.83
N VAL A 32 3.55 -1.26 -4.99
CA VAL A 32 2.93 0.06 -5.15
C VAL A 32 1.43 -0.09 -5.45
N ILE A 33 0.59 0.67 -4.74
CA ILE A 33 -0.84 0.70 -5.03
C ILE A 33 -1.16 1.51 -6.29
N ASN A 34 -2.33 1.29 -6.87
CA ASN A 34 -2.85 2.21 -7.86
C ASN A 34 -3.38 3.48 -7.19
N ARG A 35 -2.52 4.50 -7.10
CA ARG A 35 -2.84 5.79 -6.47
C ARG A 35 -4.03 6.51 -7.11
N SER A 36 -4.33 6.25 -8.38
CA SER A 36 -5.53 6.83 -9.02
C SER A 36 -6.82 6.40 -8.32
N LEU A 37 -6.84 5.22 -7.71
CA LEU A 37 -7.99 4.75 -6.93
C LEU A 37 -8.17 5.54 -5.64
N VAL A 38 -7.07 5.95 -4.99
CA VAL A 38 -7.10 6.82 -3.81
C VAL A 38 -7.63 8.21 -4.21
N LEU A 39 -7.07 8.78 -5.27
CA LEU A 39 -7.44 10.12 -5.75
C LEU A 39 -8.91 10.20 -6.19
N GLN A 40 -9.48 9.09 -6.66
CA GLN A 40 -10.89 8.96 -7.06
C GLN A 40 -11.80 8.45 -5.93
N GLY A 41 -11.28 8.16 -4.73
CA GLY A 41 -12.06 7.63 -3.62
C GLY A 41 -12.61 6.21 -3.84
N LYS A 42 -11.98 5.40 -4.70
CA LYS A 42 -12.39 4.03 -5.06
C LYS A 42 -11.85 2.99 -4.08
N TRP A 43 -12.15 3.16 -2.80
CA TRP A 43 -11.59 2.37 -1.68
C TRP A 43 -11.89 0.88 -1.76
N ASN A 44 -13.12 0.49 -2.13
CA ASN A 44 -13.49 -0.93 -2.27
C ASN A 44 -12.69 -1.62 -3.38
N LYS A 45 -12.36 -0.89 -4.46
CA LYS A 45 -11.52 -1.43 -5.54
C LYS A 45 -10.08 -1.56 -5.08
N LEU A 46 -9.55 -0.53 -4.42
CA LEU A 46 -8.20 -0.56 -3.84
C LEU A 46 -8.03 -1.72 -2.86
N PHE A 47 -8.97 -1.89 -1.92
CA PHE A 47 -8.99 -3.00 -0.97
C PHE A 47 -8.92 -4.36 -1.66
N LYS A 48 -9.77 -4.59 -2.67
CA LYS A 48 -9.78 -5.84 -3.45
C LYS A 48 -8.48 -6.07 -4.21
N GLU A 49 -7.85 -5.02 -4.72
CA GLU A 49 -6.53 -5.14 -5.37
C GLU A 49 -5.45 -5.53 -4.34
N ILE A 50 -5.41 -4.88 -3.18
CA ILE A 50 -4.41 -5.18 -2.14
C ILE A 50 -4.58 -6.60 -1.61
N ILE A 51 -5.81 -7.07 -1.38
CA ILE A 51 -6.05 -8.48 -0.96
C ILE A 51 -5.42 -9.46 -1.95
N LYS A 52 -5.63 -9.23 -3.27
CA LYS A 52 -5.08 -10.11 -4.29
C LYS A 52 -3.55 -10.08 -4.29
N LEU A 53 -2.95 -8.89 -4.26
CA LEU A 53 -1.49 -8.73 -4.21
C LEU A 53 -0.90 -9.36 -2.94
N ARG A 54 -1.52 -9.12 -1.77
CA ARG A 54 -1.11 -9.71 -0.48
C ARG A 54 -1.14 -11.23 -0.52
N LYS A 55 -2.19 -11.81 -1.11
CA LYS A 55 -2.31 -13.27 -1.29
C LYS A 55 -1.19 -13.82 -2.16
N THR A 56 -0.81 -13.11 -3.22
CA THR A 56 0.28 -13.49 -4.12
C THR A 56 1.64 -13.51 -3.41
N CYS A 57 1.86 -12.65 -2.42
CA CYS A 57 3.09 -12.68 -1.62
C CYS A 57 3.25 -13.98 -0.79
N GLY A 58 2.18 -14.73 -0.56
CA GLY A 58 2.20 -15.95 0.25
C GLY A 58 2.66 -15.68 1.68
N PRO A 59 3.56 -16.51 2.26
CA PRO A 59 4.01 -16.36 3.64
C PRO A 59 4.96 -15.18 3.86
N ARG A 60 5.41 -14.50 2.79
CA ARG A 60 6.35 -13.38 2.87
C ARG A 60 5.70 -12.16 3.49
N CYS A 61 6.54 -11.31 4.08
CA CYS A 61 6.15 -10.00 4.57
C CYS A 61 5.75 -9.11 3.38
N ALA A 62 4.53 -8.60 3.37
CA ALA A 62 4.00 -7.76 2.31
C ALA A 62 3.90 -6.31 2.77
N LYS A 63 4.67 -5.45 2.11
CA LYS A 63 4.72 -4.01 2.40
C LYS A 63 3.98 -3.25 1.30
N THR A 64 2.99 -2.46 1.68
CA THR A 64 2.20 -1.67 0.72
C THR A 64 2.70 -0.24 0.68
N ILE A 65 3.23 0.18 -0.46
CA ILE A 65 3.64 1.55 -0.72
C ILE A 65 2.42 2.37 -1.15
N LEU A 66 2.12 3.42 -0.40
CA LEU A 66 0.93 4.25 -0.59
C LEU A 66 1.15 5.40 -1.57
N SER A 67 2.39 5.90 -1.72
CA SER A 67 2.71 7.12 -2.47
C SER A 67 1.97 8.34 -1.91
N THR A 68 2.04 8.55 -0.59
CA THR A 68 1.29 9.58 0.14
C THR A 68 1.59 11.01 -0.31
N GLY A 69 2.76 11.26 -0.91
CA GLY A 69 3.14 12.59 -1.43
C GLY A 69 2.27 13.09 -2.57
N GLU A 70 1.54 12.21 -3.25
CA GLU A 70 0.70 12.52 -4.40
C GLU A 70 -0.75 12.87 -3.99
N TYR A 71 -1.08 12.81 -2.70
CA TYR A 71 -2.46 12.93 -2.22
C TYR A 71 -2.86 14.38 -1.99
N LYS A 72 -4.16 14.67 -2.14
CA LYS A 72 -4.69 16.03 -2.03
C LYS A 72 -4.88 16.48 -0.59
N ASN A 73 -5.06 15.54 0.34
CA ASN A 73 -5.34 15.83 1.74
C ASN A 73 -4.94 14.66 2.66
N LEU A 74 -4.92 14.94 3.97
CA LEU A 74 -4.55 13.96 5.00
C LEU A 74 -5.59 12.85 5.20
N GLU A 75 -6.86 13.09 4.88
CA GLU A 75 -7.90 12.05 4.94
C GLU A 75 -7.58 10.91 3.97
N GLN A 76 -7.06 11.21 2.78
CA GLN A 76 -6.61 10.19 1.83
C GLN A 76 -5.46 9.35 2.39
N VAL A 77 -4.52 9.97 3.11
CA VAL A 77 -3.41 9.24 3.78
C VAL A 77 -3.98 8.28 4.82
N TRP A 78 -4.88 8.76 5.67
CA TRP A 78 -5.56 7.94 6.67
C TRP A 78 -6.29 6.76 6.04
N ARG A 79 -7.15 7.01 5.05
CA ARG A 79 -7.98 5.98 4.42
C ARG A 79 -7.17 4.98 3.63
N ALA A 80 -6.11 5.40 2.94
CA ALA A 80 -5.20 4.49 2.25
C ALA A 80 -4.48 3.56 3.26
N SER A 81 -4.04 4.11 4.39
CA SER A 81 -3.41 3.35 5.49
C SER A 81 -4.35 2.30 6.06
N MET A 82 -5.56 2.72 6.45
CA MET A 82 -6.59 1.81 6.97
C MET A 82 -6.98 0.74 5.94
N THR A 83 -7.10 1.11 4.66
CA THR A 83 -7.44 0.18 3.58
C THR A 83 -6.36 -0.88 3.40
N ALA A 84 -5.08 -0.50 3.40
CA ALA A 84 -3.96 -1.42 3.25
C ALA A 84 -3.87 -2.41 4.43
N MET A 85 -3.91 -1.90 5.67
CA MET A 85 -3.88 -2.76 6.87
C MET A 85 -5.10 -3.69 6.93
N SER A 86 -6.30 -3.19 6.61
CA SER A 86 -7.51 -4.02 6.56
C SER A 86 -7.43 -5.11 5.48
N ALA A 87 -6.73 -4.84 4.37
CA ALA A 87 -6.49 -5.80 3.31
C ALA A 87 -5.38 -6.82 3.63
N GLY A 88 -4.73 -6.70 4.78
CA GLY A 88 -3.75 -7.66 5.30
C GLY A 88 -2.29 -7.32 5.01
N SER A 89 -1.97 -6.07 4.66
CA SER A 89 -0.58 -5.62 4.58
C SER A 89 0.11 -5.74 5.94
N ASP A 90 1.31 -6.30 5.97
CA ASP A 90 2.12 -6.43 7.19
C ASP A 90 2.81 -5.10 7.53
N PHE A 91 3.13 -4.31 6.51
CA PHE A 91 3.59 -2.93 6.67
C PHE A 91 2.91 -1.99 5.68
N ILE A 92 2.71 -0.76 6.12
CA ILE A 92 2.39 0.37 5.23
C ILE A 92 3.63 1.25 5.08
N LYS A 93 3.89 1.69 3.85
CA LYS A 93 5.06 2.48 3.48
C LYS A 93 4.63 3.78 2.81
N THR A 94 5.23 4.89 3.23
CA THR A 94 4.87 6.25 2.80
C THR A 94 4.97 6.42 1.28
N SER A 95 6.15 6.20 0.71
CA SER A 95 6.43 6.47 -0.70
C SER A 95 7.46 5.50 -1.29
N THR A 96 7.70 5.62 -2.60
CA THR A 96 8.71 4.81 -3.31
C THR A 96 10.12 5.37 -3.16
N GLY A 97 10.27 6.64 -2.77
CA GLY A 97 11.55 7.35 -2.79
C GLY A 97 11.87 7.94 -4.16
N LYS A 98 10.93 7.90 -5.11
CA LYS A 98 11.10 8.34 -6.50
C LYS A 98 10.09 9.42 -6.92
N GLU A 99 9.13 9.73 -6.05
CA GLU A 99 8.23 10.88 -6.20
C GLU A 99 8.94 12.20 -5.84
N GLU A 100 8.36 13.34 -6.23
CA GLU A 100 8.86 14.67 -5.82
C GLU A 100 8.69 14.87 -4.32
N VAL A 101 7.52 14.52 -3.78
CA VAL A 101 7.22 14.53 -2.35
C VAL A 101 7.21 13.10 -1.82
N ASN A 102 8.06 12.82 -0.83
CA ASN A 102 8.20 11.51 -0.20
C ASN A 102 7.66 11.53 1.25
N ALA A 103 8.32 10.79 2.15
CA ALA A 103 8.02 10.85 3.57
C ALA A 103 8.14 12.29 4.10
N ASN A 104 7.12 12.75 4.81
CA ASN A 104 7.17 13.98 5.60
C ASN A 104 6.45 13.74 6.94
N LEU A 105 6.71 14.62 7.92
CA LEU A 105 6.19 14.46 9.28
C LEU A 105 4.66 14.40 9.31
N ARG A 106 3.98 15.23 8.50
CA ARG A 106 2.50 15.29 8.49
C ARG A 106 1.90 13.96 8.04
N HIS A 107 2.42 13.37 6.97
CA HIS A 107 1.96 12.06 6.49
C HIS A 107 2.32 10.95 7.48
N GLY A 108 3.52 11.00 8.06
CA GLY A 108 3.97 10.03 9.07
C GLY A 108 3.06 10.00 10.29
N VAL A 109 2.72 11.17 10.85
CA VAL A 109 1.80 11.26 12.01
C VAL A 109 0.44 10.65 11.69
N ILE A 110 -0.12 10.94 10.52
CA ILE A 110 -1.43 10.39 10.12
C ILE A 110 -1.38 8.87 9.94
N MET A 111 -0.29 8.34 9.38
CA MET A 111 -0.10 6.89 9.29
C MET A 111 0.03 6.24 10.67
N CYS A 112 0.76 6.87 11.60
CA CYS A 112 0.87 6.39 12.99
C CYS A 112 -0.47 6.39 13.72
N GLU A 113 -1.27 7.45 13.58
CA GLU A 113 -2.61 7.50 14.17
C GLU A 113 -3.53 6.44 13.55
N ALA A 114 -3.43 6.18 12.23
CA ALA A 114 -4.17 5.10 11.58
C ALA A 114 -3.76 3.72 12.13
N ILE A 115 -2.47 3.47 12.33
CA ILE A 115 -1.96 2.22 12.92
C ILE A 115 -2.51 2.05 14.35
N LYS A 116 -2.45 3.11 15.16
CA LYS A 116 -2.98 3.11 16.53
C LYS A 116 -4.47 2.78 16.56
N GLU A 117 -5.25 3.40 15.69
CA GLU A 117 -6.69 3.14 15.59
C GLU A 117 -7.00 1.73 15.06
N PHE A 118 -6.26 1.28 14.05
CA PHE A 118 -6.40 -0.07 13.52
C PHE A 118 -6.13 -1.13 14.60
N HIS A 119 -5.08 -0.96 15.39
CA HIS A 119 -4.79 -1.82 16.54
C HIS A 119 -5.91 -1.75 17.58
N ARG A 120 -6.43 -0.55 17.90
CA ARG A 120 -7.55 -0.38 18.84
C ARG A 120 -8.81 -1.14 18.39
N LEU A 121 -9.10 -1.14 17.09
CA LEU A 121 -10.29 -1.78 16.52
C LEU A 121 -10.16 -3.28 16.33
N THR A 122 -8.96 -3.78 16.02
CA THR A 122 -8.77 -5.16 15.53
C THR A 122 -7.88 -6.02 16.43
N GLY A 123 -7.12 -5.42 17.34
CA GLY A 123 -6.09 -6.11 18.14
C GLY A 123 -4.87 -6.58 17.34
N ARG A 124 -4.80 -6.28 16.04
CA ARG A 124 -3.68 -6.67 15.16
C ARG A 124 -2.59 -5.61 15.20
N ARG A 125 -1.34 -6.06 15.25
CA ARG A 125 -0.12 -5.24 15.19
C ARG A 125 0.51 -5.33 13.81
#